data_AF-A0A453BV09-F1
#
_entry.id   AF-A0A453BV09-F1
#
_cell.length_a   1.000
_cell.length_b   1.000
_cell.length_c   1.000
_cell.angle_alpha   90.00
_cell.angle_beta   90.00
_cell.angle_gamma   90.00
#
_symmetry.space_group_name_H-M   'P 1'
#
loop_
_entity.id
_entity.type
_entity.pdbx_description
1 polymer ?
#
loop_
_entity_poly.entity_id
_entity_poly.type
_entity_poly.pdbx_seq_one_letter_code
_entity_poly.pdbx_strand_id
1 'polypeptide(L)'
;MKQGDPISPLLFNLAADALAGILDKAQRASHLKGVVGHLIPGDGVTHLQYADDTMIMVEGSDLDIVNLKFVLLCFEAMSGLKINFDKSEVVVLGYSAAKQQR
;
A
#
# COMPACT_ATOMS: atom_id res chain seq x y z
N MET A 1 -13.64 15.85 1.86
CA MET A 1 -14.99 15.28 1.66
C MET A 1 -15.93 15.88 2.67
N LYS A 2 -17.11 16.37 2.26
CA LYS A 2 -18.16 16.74 3.22
C LYS A 2 -19.05 15.51 3.42
N GLN A 3 -19.22 15.06 4.67
CA GLN A 3 -20.20 14.03 4.98
C GLN A 3 -21.58 14.47 4.47
N GLY A 4 -22.23 13.62 3.66
CA GLY A 4 -23.58 13.87 3.12
C GLY A 4 -23.65 14.19 1.62
N ASP A 5 -22.52 14.35 0.93
CA ASP A 5 -22.52 14.44 -0.54
C ASP A 5 -22.61 13.02 -1.16
N PRO A 6 -23.63 12.70 -1.97
CA PRO A 6 -23.81 11.39 -2.58
C PRO A 6 -22.64 10.96 -3.49
N ILE A 7 -21.79 11.89 -3.95
CA ILE A 7 -20.64 11.59 -4.82
C ILE A 7 -19.37 11.24 -4.02
N SER A 8 -19.29 11.64 -2.75
CA SER A 8 -18.08 11.40 -1.94
C SER A 8 -17.63 9.94 -1.87
N PRO A 9 -18.52 8.93 -1.72
CA PRO A 9 -18.12 7.53 -1.73
C PRO A 9 -17.47 7.09 -3.05
N LEU A 10 -17.97 7.60 -4.18
CA LEU A 10 -17.43 7.28 -5.50
C LEU A 10 -16.03 7.86 -5.69
N LEU A 11 -15.81 9.11 -5.27
CA LEU A 11 -14.50 9.76 -5.33
C LEU A 11 -13.47 9.06 -4.43
N PHE A 12 -13.90 8.52 -3.29
CA PHE A 12 -13.03 7.75 -2.42
C PHE A 12 -12.58 6.45 -3.11
N ASN A 13 -13.53 5.70 -3.68
CA ASN A 13 -13.22 4.47 -4.41
C ASN A 13 -12.31 4.74 -5.62
N LEU A 14 -12.49 5.87 -6.32
CA LEU A 14 -11.61 6.26 -7.42
C LEU A 14 -10.17 6.51 -6.94
N ALA A 15 -9.99 7.15 -5.80
CA ALA A 15 -8.66 7.37 -5.22
C ALA A 15 -8.02 6.05 -4.77
N ALA A 16 -8.80 5.13 -4.18
CA ALA A 16 -8.34 3.80 -3.80
C ALA A 16 -7.90 2.97 -5.03
N ASP A 17 -8.68 2.99 -6.10
CA ASP A 17 -8.38 2.31 -7.37
C ASP A 17 -7.11 2.91 -8.03
N ALA A 18 -6.94 4.23 -7.97
CA ALA A 18 -5.72 4.88 -8.43
C ALA A 18 -4.48 4.44 -7.62
N LEU A 19 -4.59 4.31 -6.30
CA LEU A 19 -3.52 3.80 -5.44
C LEU A 19 -3.17 2.34 -5.80
N ALA A 20 -4.18 1.49 -5.97
CA ALA A 20 -4.01 0.10 -6.41
C ALA A 20 -3.23 0.03 -7.74
N GLY A 21 -3.64 0.81 -8.75
CA GLY A 21 -2.95 0.86 -10.03
C GLY A 21 -1.51 1.39 -9.97
N ILE A 22 -1.16 2.25 -8.99
CA ILE A 22 0.21 2.69 -8.75
C ILE A 22 1.04 1.55 -8.15
N LEU A 23 0.49 0.82 -7.18
CA LEU A 23 1.16 -0.34 -6.55
C LEU A 23 1.42 -1.45 -7.58
N ASP A 24 0.44 -1.75 -8.45
CA ASP A 24 0.61 -2.71 -9.56
C ASP A 24 1.71 -2.30 -10.55
N LYS A 25 1.88 -1.00 -10.79
CA LYS A 25 2.97 -0.49 -11.63
C LYS A 25 4.32 -0.63 -10.92
N ALA A 26 4.39 -0.30 -9.64
CA ALA A 26 5.61 -0.45 -8.85
C ALA A 26 6.04 -1.93 -8.76
N GLN A 27 5.08 -2.84 -8.63
CA GLN A 27 5.32 -4.28 -8.62
C GLN A 27 5.86 -4.78 -9.97
N ARG A 28 5.20 -4.43 -11.08
CA ARG A 28 5.66 -4.78 -12.43
C ARG A 28 7.03 -4.21 -12.80
N ALA A 29 7.40 -3.07 -12.20
CA ALA A 29 8.72 -2.46 -12.34
C ALA A 29 9.76 -3.07 -11.36
N SER A 30 9.39 -4.11 -10.61
CA SER A 30 10.21 -4.76 -9.57
C SER A 30 10.71 -3.80 -8.49
N HIS A 31 10.01 -2.68 -8.25
CA HIS A 31 10.29 -1.77 -7.15
C HIS A 31 9.68 -2.24 -5.83
N LEU A 32 8.61 -3.04 -5.91
CA LEU A 32 7.97 -3.68 -4.78
C LEU A 32 7.77 -5.15 -5.11
N LYS A 33 8.00 -6.03 -4.13
CA LYS A 33 7.59 -7.43 -4.22
C LYS A 33 6.43 -7.69 -3.29
N GLY A 34 5.35 -8.21 -3.86
CA GLY A 34 4.19 -8.65 -3.10
C GLY A 34 4.49 -9.91 -2.31
N VAL A 35 3.59 -10.23 -1.38
CA VAL A 35 3.68 -11.46 -0.59
C VAL A 35 3.10 -12.65 -1.38
N VAL A 36 3.53 -13.86 -1.01
CA VAL A 36 2.97 -15.11 -1.55
C VAL A 36 3.13 -15.26 -3.08
N GLY A 37 4.20 -14.72 -3.66
CA GLY A 37 4.51 -14.85 -5.09
C GLY A 37 4.68 -16.29 -5.60
N HIS A 38 4.84 -17.26 -4.70
CA HIS A 38 4.86 -18.69 -5.04
C HIS A 38 3.47 -19.28 -5.32
N LEU A 39 2.38 -18.65 -4.85
CA LEU A 39 0.99 -19.07 -5.15
C LEU A 39 0.32 -18.19 -6.21
N ILE A 40 0.77 -16.94 -6.34
CA ILE A 40 0.14 -15.95 -7.22
C ILE A 40 1.16 -15.51 -8.29
N PRO A 41 0.96 -15.94 -9.56
CA PRO A 41 1.78 -15.50 -10.67
C PRO A 41 1.71 -13.98 -10.83
N GLY A 42 2.85 -13.34 -11.15
CA GLY A 42 2.94 -11.88 -11.24
C GLY A 42 3.32 -11.21 -9.92
N ASP A 43 4.38 -11.71 -9.28
CA ASP A 43 5.05 -11.09 -8.13
C ASP A 43 4.24 -11.00 -6.81
N GLY A 44 3.17 -11.78 -6.66
CA GLY A 44 2.41 -11.89 -5.41
C GLY A 44 1.34 -10.80 -5.21
N VAL A 45 0.83 -10.68 -3.97
CA VAL A 45 -0.19 -9.70 -3.58
C VAL A 45 0.48 -8.51 -2.90
N THR A 46 0.20 -7.30 -3.38
CA THR A 46 0.75 -6.06 -2.80
C THR A 46 -0.23 -5.29 -1.93
N HIS A 47 -1.53 -5.43 -2.15
CA HIS A 47 -2.52 -4.63 -1.44
C HIS A 47 -3.87 -5.34 -1.31
N LEU A 48 -4.58 -5.01 -0.23
CA LEU A 48 -5.99 -5.35 0.01
C LEU A 48 -6.70 -4.07 0.46
N GLN A 49 -7.79 -3.72 -0.21
CA GLN A 49 -8.56 -2.52 0.07
C GLN A 49 -10.00 -2.90 0.44
N TYR A 50 -10.52 -2.31 1.52
CA TYR A 50 -11.92 -2.46 1.91
C TYR A 50 -12.44 -1.18 2.57
N ALA A 51 -13.48 -0.59 1.97
CA ALA A 51 -14.04 0.68 2.42
C ALA A 51 -12.92 1.71 2.66
N ASP A 52 -12.74 2.18 3.89
CA ASP A 52 -11.75 3.20 4.25
C ASP A 52 -10.36 2.61 4.62
N ASP A 53 -10.24 1.29 4.71
CA ASP A 53 -9.02 0.61 5.17
C ASP A 53 -8.23 0.04 3.98
N THR A 54 -6.92 0.35 3.95
CA THR A 54 -5.99 -0.20 2.97
C THR A 54 -4.84 -0.91 3.68
N MET A 55 -4.69 -2.19 3.41
CA MET A 55 -3.55 -2.98 3.85
C MET A 55 -2.57 -3.14 2.69
N ILE A 56 -1.30 -2.78 2.91
CA ILE A 56 -0.23 -2.95 1.92
C ILE A 56 0.74 -4.01 2.44
N MET A 57 1.08 -4.95 1.57
CA MET A 57 1.92 -6.10 1.88
C MET A 57 3.14 -6.10 0.95
N VAL A 58 4.32 -6.18 1.55
CA VAL A 58 5.59 -6.25 0.82
C VAL A 58 6.51 -7.29 1.47
N GLU A 59 7.45 -7.84 0.70
CA GLU A 59 8.45 -8.80 1.21
C GLU A 59 9.29 -8.23 2.36
N GLY A 60 9.47 -6.89 2.37
CA GLY A 60 9.97 -6.16 3.54
C GLY A 60 11.48 -5.98 3.58
N SER A 61 12.17 -5.99 2.43
CA SER A 61 13.54 -5.51 2.39
C SER A 61 13.61 -3.99 2.64
N ASP A 62 14.76 -3.47 3.10
CA ASP A 62 14.94 -2.03 3.32
C ASP A 62 14.57 -1.20 2.07
N LEU A 63 14.92 -1.72 0.90
CA LEU A 63 14.60 -1.10 -0.38
C LEU A 63 13.09 -1.10 -0.67
N ASP A 64 12.38 -2.19 -0.37
CA ASP A 64 10.92 -2.24 -0.53
C ASP A 64 10.23 -1.21 0.37
N ILE A 65 10.69 -1.05 1.60
CA ILE A 65 10.13 -0.07 2.55
C ILE A 65 10.37 1.37 2.06
N VAL A 66 11.58 1.67 1.58
CA VAL A 66 11.91 2.98 1.01
C VAL A 66 11.06 3.26 -0.24
N ASN A 67 10.95 2.29 -1.15
CA ASN A 67 10.16 2.42 -2.37
C ASN A 67 8.67 2.57 -2.05
N LEU A 68 8.15 1.83 -1.08
CA LEU A 68 6.77 1.93 -0.65
C LEU A 68 6.48 3.34 -0.11
N LYS A 69 7.35 3.85 0.78
CA LYS A 69 7.21 5.22 1.29
C LYS A 69 7.23 6.24 0.17
N PHE A 70 8.11 6.08 -0.81
CA PHE A 70 8.18 6.97 -1.98
C PHE A 70 6.89 6.93 -2.81
N VAL A 71 6.36 5.73 -3.09
CA VAL A 71 5.09 5.54 -3.81
C VAL A 71 3.93 6.22 -3.08
N LEU A 72 3.85 6.06 -1.76
CA LEU A 72 2.84 6.67 -0.90
C LEU A 72 2.91 8.21 -0.95
N LEU A 73 4.12 8.78 -0.87
CA LEU A 73 4.30 10.24 -0.99
C LEU A 73 3.92 10.76 -2.37
N CYS A 74 4.23 10.02 -3.44
CA CYS A 74 3.78 10.36 -4.79
C CYS A 74 2.25 10.34 -4.90
N PHE A 75 1.59 9.34 -4.32
CA PHE A 75 0.12 9.29 -4.28
C PHE A 75 -0.48 10.47 -3.52
N GLU A 76 0.06 10.81 -2.34
CA GLU A 76 -0.35 12.00 -1.57
C GLU A 76 -0.22 13.28 -2.40
N ALA A 77 0.90 13.48 -3.09
CA ALA A 77 1.12 14.63 -3.96
C ALA A 77 0.15 14.70 -5.15
N MET A 78 -0.20 13.56 -5.77
CA MET A 78 -1.09 13.51 -6.94
C MET A 78 -2.58 13.62 -6.57
N SER A 79 -2.99 13.00 -5.47
CA SER A 79 -4.40 12.94 -5.07
C SER A 79 -4.85 14.15 -4.24
N GLY A 80 -3.91 14.86 -3.61
CA GLY A 80 -4.20 15.88 -2.61
C GLY A 80 -4.74 15.31 -1.28
N LEU A 81 -4.75 13.98 -1.13
CA LEU A 81 -5.02 13.29 0.13
C LEU A 81 -3.75 13.23 0.96
N LYS A 82 -3.89 13.33 2.29
CA LYS A 82 -2.76 13.22 3.20
C LYS A 82 -2.70 11.82 3.80
N ILE A 83 -1.54 11.17 3.70
CA ILE A 83 -1.30 9.89 4.35
C ILE A 83 -1.04 10.15 5.83
N ASN A 84 -1.80 9.45 6.67
CA ASN A 84 -1.68 9.57 8.11
C ASN A 84 -0.79 8.45 8.65
N PHE A 85 0.51 8.69 8.69
CA PHE A 85 1.47 7.73 9.24
C PHE A 85 1.25 7.47 10.74
N ASP A 86 0.72 8.42 11.50
CA ASP A 86 0.44 8.26 12.94
C ASP A 86 -0.71 7.26 13.20
N LYS A 87 -1.60 7.07 12.22
CA LYS A 87 -2.67 6.06 12.24
C LYS A 87 -2.32 4.80 11.45
N SER A 88 -1.13 4.75 10.84
CA SER A 88 -0.69 3.61 10.05
C SER A 88 0.18 2.71 10.92
N GLU A 89 -0.10 1.41 10.92
CA GLU A 89 0.70 0.42 11.66
C GLU A 89 1.50 -0.46 10.70
N VAL A 90 2.76 -0.71 11.03
CA VAL A 90 3.61 -1.64 10.28
C VAL A 90 3.77 -2.90 11.11
N VAL A 91 3.33 -4.04 10.55
CA VAL A 91 3.44 -5.34 11.20
C VAL A 91 4.41 -6.21 10.40
N VAL A 92 5.42 -6.72 11.09
CA VAL A 92 6.41 -7.63 10.52
C VAL A 92 6.00 -9.06 10.84
N LEU A 93 5.71 -9.85 9.80
CA LEU A 93 5.28 -11.25 9.91
C LEU A 93 6.41 -12.20 9.50
N GLY A 94 6.48 -13.38 10.13
CA GLY A 94 7.39 -14.45 9.71
C GLY A 94 8.84 -14.34 10.20
N TYR A 95 9.19 -13.37 11.04
CA TYR A 95 10.50 -13.28 11.69
C TYR A 95 10.46 -13.97 13.06
N SER A 96 11.51 -14.73 13.41
CA SER A 96 11.68 -15.21 14.78
C SER A 96 12.03 -14.03 15.70
N ALA A 97 11.59 -14.09 16.97
CA ALA A 97 11.65 -12.99 17.94
C ALA A 97 13.04 -12.31 18.09
N ALA A 98 14.12 -12.97 17.68
CA ALA A 98 15.49 -12.44 17.71
C ALA A 98 15.81 -11.42 16.60
N LYS A 99 14.96 -11.27 15.56
CA LYS A 99 15.21 -10.35 14.43
C LYS A 99 14.26 -9.14 14.37
N GLN A 100 13.27 -9.04 15.26
CA GLN A 100 12.31 -7.93 15.30
C GLN A 100 12.88 -6.61 15.84
N GLN A 101 14.14 -6.58 16.28
CA GLN A 101 14.78 -5.40 16.91
C GLN A 101 15.90 -4.76 16.07
N ARG A 102 15.97 -5.05 14.76
CA ARG A 102 16.93 -4.41 13.86
C ARG A 102 16.25 -3.44 12.93
#